data_AF-A0A4Y2KQ63-F1
#
_entry.id   AF-A0A4Y2KQ63-F1
#
_cell.length_a   1.000
_cell.length_b   1.000
_cell.length_c   1.000
_cell.angle_alpha   90.00
_cell.angle_beta   90.00
_cell.angle_gamma   90.00
#
_symmetry.space_group_name_H-M   'P 1'
#
loop_
_entity.id
_entity.type
_entity.pdbx_description
1 polymer ?
#
loop_
_entity_poly.entity_id
_entity_poly.type
_entity_poly.pdbx_seq_one_letter_code
_entity_poly.pdbx_strand_id
1 'polypeptide(L)'
;MEIPPWIITPLDETEEANVVLQEELLELSTNEELKAKFKKGYQTFWLQAEIPEKYPGLWEIAKKFLIALPSSYLVERSFSAVTKKKGAH
;
A
#
# COMPACT_ATOMS: atom_id res chain seq x y z
N MET A 1 -15.59 3.07 -10.76
CA MET A 1 -14.83 2.08 -9.98
C MET A 1 -14.83 2.58 -8.56
N GLU A 2 -15.53 1.89 -7.67
CA GLU A 2 -15.54 2.22 -6.25
C GLU A 2 -14.35 1.55 -5.59
N ILE A 3 -13.61 2.32 -4.79
CA ILE A 3 -12.50 1.78 -4.00
C ILE A 3 -13.14 1.01 -2.85
N PRO A 4 -12.85 -0.29 -2.69
CA PRO A 4 -13.35 -1.04 -1.58
C PRO A 4 -12.93 -0.37 -0.27
N PRO A 5 -13.83 -0.24 0.72
CA PRO A 5 -13.51 0.43 1.96
C PRO A 5 -12.31 -0.22 2.64
N TRP A 6 -12.12 -1.54 2.52
CA TRP A 6 -10.96 -2.24 3.11
C TRP A 6 -9.58 -1.78 2.59
N ILE A 7 -9.49 -1.15 1.41
CA ILE A 7 -8.25 -0.53 0.90
C ILE A 7 -7.82 0.67 1.75
N ILE A 8 -8.80 1.33 2.39
CA ILE A 8 -8.65 2.56 3.18
C ILE A 8 -8.83 2.25 4.68
N THR A 9 -9.69 1.31 5.00
CA THR A 9 -10.11 0.87 6.33
C THR A 9 -10.34 -0.65 6.32
N PRO A 10 -9.27 -1.47 6.33
CA PRO A 10 -9.36 -2.93 6.38
C PRO A 10 -10.01 -3.48 7.67
N LEU A 11 -10.27 -2.59 8.62
CA LEU A 11 -10.90 -2.86 9.91
C LEU A 11 -12.43 -2.87 9.82
N ASP A 12 -13.00 -2.27 8.79
CA ASP A 12 -14.42 -2.34 8.52
C ASP A 12 -14.68 -3.65 7.79
N GLU A 13 -15.40 -4.56 8.45
CA GLU A 13 -15.81 -5.85 7.92
C GLU A 13 -16.52 -5.63 6.59
N THR A 14 -15.80 -5.86 5.48
CA THR A 14 -16.39 -5.76 4.15
C THR A 14 -17.05 -7.10 3.85
N GLU A 15 -18.37 -7.11 3.70
CA GLU A 15 -19.14 -8.32 3.37
C GLU A 15 -18.87 -8.81 1.93
N GLU A 16 -18.33 -7.95 1.05
CA GLU A 16 -18.08 -8.25 -0.37
C GLU A 16 -16.68 -8.81 -0.69
N ALA A 17 -15.81 -8.99 0.32
CA ALA A 17 -14.51 -9.59 0.08
C ALA A 17 -14.63 -11.10 -0.09
N ASN A 18 -13.96 -11.65 -1.10
CA ASN A 18 -13.81 -13.10 -1.26
C ASN A 18 -13.27 -13.73 0.05
N VAL A 19 -13.67 -14.95 0.38
CA VAL A 19 -13.28 -15.67 1.62
C VAL A 19 -11.77 -15.64 1.84
N VAL A 20 -11.00 -15.84 0.77
CA VAL A 20 -9.53 -15.80 0.81
C VAL A 20 -8.99 -14.42 1.26
N LEU A 21 -9.64 -13.33 0.81
CA LEU A 21 -9.26 -11.97 1.18
C LEU A 21 -9.67 -11.64 2.61
N GLN A 22 -10.76 -12.22 3.11
CA GLN A 22 -11.20 -12.01 4.49
C GLN A 22 -10.21 -12.62 5.49
N GLU A 23 -9.63 -13.79 5.20
CA GLU A 23 -8.55 -14.35 6.02
C GLU A 23 -7.32 -13.44 6.03
N GLU A 24 -6.87 -12.99 4.85
CA GLU A 24 -5.75 -12.05 4.73
C GLU A 24 -6.02 -10.72 5.46
N LEU A 25 -7.25 -10.19 5.36
CA LEU A 25 -7.69 -8.98 6.05
C LEU A 25 -7.69 -9.17 7.56
N LEU A 26 -8.15 -10.33 8.04
CA LEU A 26 -8.16 -10.66 9.46
C LEU A 26 -6.73 -10.72 10.01
N GLU A 27 -5.81 -11.39 9.31
CA GLU A 27 -4.39 -11.39 9.68
C GLU A 27 -3.79 -9.98 9.70
N LEU A 28 -4.08 -9.17 8.69
CA LEU A 28 -3.58 -7.80 8.62
C LEU A 28 -4.15 -6.91 9.73
N SER A 29 -5.43 -7.08 10.05
CA SER A 29 -6.17 -6.35 11.09
C SER A 29 -5.73 -6.73 12.51
N THR A 30 -5.39 -8.01 12.72
CA THR A 30 -4.85 -8.54 13.98
C THR A 30 -3.38 -8.19 14.18
N ASN A 31 -2.65 -7.86 13.11
CA ASN A 31 -1.24 -7.51 13.18
C ASN A 31 -1.06 -6.00 13.50
N GLU A 32 -0.81 -5.69 14.77
CA GLU A 32 -0.67 -4.32 15.25
C GLU A 32 0.46 -3.54 14.56
N GLU A 33 1.55 -4.21 14.16
CA GLU A 33 2.65 -3.56 13.44
C GLU A 33 2.19 -3.08 12.06
N LEU A 34 1.48 -3.95 11.31
CA LEU A 34 0.92 -3.60 10.02
C LEU A 34 -0.10 -2.48 10.15
N LYS A 35 -0.96 -2.55 11.17
CA LYS A 35 -1.94 -1.50 11.48
C LYS A 35 -1.28 -0.16 11.78
N ALA A 36 -0.14 -0.16 12.48
CA ALA A 36 0.63 1.06 12.73
C ALA A 36 1.29 1.60 11.45
N LYS A 37 1.85 0.74 10.59
CA LYS A 37 2.36 1.13 9.26
C LYS A 37 1.25 1.70 8.37
N PHE A 38 0.07 1.08 8.40
CA PHE A 38 -1.09 1.50 7.65
C PHE A 38 -1.58 2.90 8.06
N LYS A 39 -1.63 3.17 9.38
CA LYS A 39 -1.93 4.49 9.93
C LYS A 39 -0.92 5.57 9.52
N LYS A 40 0.33 5.20 9.21
CA LYS A 40 1.32 6.14 8.66
C LYS A 40 1.05 6.49 7.20
N GLY A 41 0.37 5.61 6.46
CA GLY A 41 -0.07 5.87 5.09
C GLY A 41 -0.36 4.58 4.32
N TYR A 42 -1.63 4.37 3.96
CA TYR A 42 -2.09 3.16 3.26
C TYR A 42 -1.41 2.97 1.88
N GLN A 43 -1.16 4.05 1.13
CA GLN A 43 -0.49 3.96 -0.17
C GLN A 43 0.93 3.37 -0.04
N THR A 44 1.73 3.91 0.88
CA THR A 44 3.09 3.42 1.17
C THR A 44 3.08 2.01 1.75
N PHE A 45 2.07 1.67 2.54
CA PHE A 45 1.89 0.33 3.08
C PHE A 45 1.70 -0.69 1.95
N TRP A 46 0.74 -0.47 1.06
CA TRP A 46 0.50 -1.40 -0.04
C TRP A 46 1.70 -1.50 -0.99
N LEU A 47 2.45 -0.42 -1.20
CA LEU A 47 3.66 -0.41 -2.04
C LEU A 47 4.87 -1.17 -1.45
N GLN A 48 4.78 -1.71 -0.23
CA GLN A 48 5.89 -2.49 0.33
C GLN A 48 6.01 -3.85 -0.35
N ALA A 49 7.23 -4.31 -0.59
CA ALA A 49 7.50 -5.62 -1.21
C ALA A 49 7.02 -6.82 -0.37
N GLU A 50 6.89 -6.65 0.96
CA GLU A 50 6.39 -7.68 1.87
C GLU A 50 4.89 -7.97 1.70
N ILE A 51 4.11 -7.01 1.19
CA ILE A 51 2.66 -7.13 1.03
C ILE A 51 2.25 -8.09 -0.10
N PRO A 52 2.77 -8.01 -1.34
CA PRO A 52 2.46 -8.99 -2.36
C PRO A 52 2.91 -10.42 -2.01
N GLU A 53 3.93 -10.57 -1.15
CA GLU A 53 4.43 -11.88 -0.71
C GLU A 53 3.55 -12.48 0.39
N LYS A 54 3.12 -11.68 1.37
CA LYS A 54 2.28 -12.15 2.49
C LYS A 54 0.79 -12.17 2.17
N TYR A 55 0.34 -11.18 1.39
CA TYR A 55 -1.07 -10.93 1.10
C TYR A 55 -1.32 -10.75 -0.42
N PRO A 56 -1.04 -11.78 -1.23
CA PRO A 56 -1.16 -11.69 -2.69
C PRO A 56 -2.59 -11.36 -3.15
N GLY A 57 -3.62 -11.84 -2.45
CA GLY A 57 -5.01 -11.59 -2.84
C GLY A 57 -5.39 -10.12 -2.64
N LEU A 58 -5.06 -9.57 -1.47
CA LEU A 58 -5.29 -8.15 -1.18
C LEU A 58 -4.49 -7.24 -2.11
N TRP A 59 -3.23 -7.59 -2.37
CA TRP A 59 -2.37 -6.82 -3.26
C TRP A 59 -2.91 -6.76 -4.69
N GLU A 60 -3.42 -7.86 -5.25
CA GLU A 60 -3.94 -7.90 -6.63
C GLU A 60 -5.06 -6.88 -6.86
N ILE A 61 -5.90 -6.66 -5.85
CA ILE A 61 -6.98 -5.67 -5.93
C ILE A 61 -6.43 -4.28 -5.63
N ALA A 62 -5.62 -4.12 -4.58
CA ALA A 62 -5.02 -2.84 -4.23
C ALA A 62 -4.18 -2.26 -5.38
N LYS A 63 -3.44 -3.10 -6.08
CA LYS A 63 -2.67 -2.77 -7.28
C LYS A 63 -3.53 -2.17 -8.37
N LYS A 64 -4.76 -2.64 -8.60
CA LYS A 64 -5.67 -2.04 -9.61
C LYS A 64 -6.04 -0.60 -9.25
N PHE A 65 -6.20 -0.31 -7.97
CA PHE A 65 -6.50 1.04 -7.47
C PHE A 65 -5.25 1.93 -7.39
N LEU A 66 -4.10 1.37 -7.02
CA LEU A 66 -2.82 2.08 -6.97
C LEU A 66 -2.25 2.39 -8.36
N ILE A 67 -2.51 1.53 -9.36
CA ILE A 67 -2.17 1.80 -10.76
C ILE A 67 -3.10 2.86 -11.37
N ALA A 68 -4.35 2.94 -10.90
CA ALA A 68 -5.29 3.99 -11.31
C ALA A 68 -4.94 5.37 -10.70
N LEU A 69 -4.23 5.40 -9.56
CA LEU A 69 -3.59 6.61 -9.06
C LEU A 69 -2.43 6.95 -10.00
N PRO A 70 -2.45 8.12 -10.65
CA PRO A 70 -1.56 8.42 -11.76
C PRO A 70 -0.10 8.25 -11.32
N SER A 71 0.69 7.69 -12.22
CA SER A 71 2.14 7.38 -12.20
C SER A 71 3.10 8.47 -11.65
N SER A 72 2.60 9.55 -11.08
CA SER A 72 3.36 10.63 -10.45
C SER A 72 4.05 10.21 -9.14
N TYR A 73 3.51 9.25 -8.37
CA TYR A 73 4.12 8.89 -7.08
C TYR A 73 5.42 8.08 -7.22
N LEU A 74 5.73 7.54 -8.41
CA LEU A 74 6.91 6.70 -8.63
C LEU A 74 8.17 7.49 -9.06
N VAL A 75 8.06 8.80 -9.33
CA VAL A 75 9.19 9.59 -9.86
C VAL A 75 9.95 10.41 -8.81
N GLU A 76 9.43 10.62 -7.60
CA GLU A 76 10.11 11.50 -6.64
C GLU A 76 11.24 10.84 -5.82
N ARG A 77 11.36 9.50 -5.84
CA ARG A 77 12.43 8.80 -5.08
C ARG A 77 13.65 8.39 -5.90
N SER A 78 13.70 8.71 -7.20
CA SER A 78 14.90 8.51 -8.03
C SER A 78 15.74 9.78 -8.20
N PHE A 79 15.29 10.94 -7.70
CA PHE A 79 16.01 12.22 -7.86
C PHE A 79 16.68 12.74 -6.57
N SER A 80 17.07 11.86 -5.65
CA SER A 80 17.85 12.25 -4.45
C SER A 80 19.19 11.52 -4.36
N ALA A 81 19.91 11.45 -5.48
CA ALA A 81 21.29 10.94 -5.50
C ALA A 81 22.15 11.56 -6.63
N VAL A 82 22.07 12.87 -6.87
CA VAL A 82 23.14 13.59 -7.59
C VAL A 82 23.76 14.63 -6.66
N THR A 83 24.70 14.12 -5.87
CA THR A 83 25.95 14.75 -5.44
C THR A 83 26.02 16.29 -5.36
N LYS A 84 25.94 16.76 -4.11
CA LYS A 84 26.54 18.00 -3.63
C LYS A 84 28.06 18.07 -3.94
N LYS A 85 28.49 19.05 -4.75
CA LYS A 85 29.75 19.84 -4.67
C LYS A 85 29.51 21.11 -5.51
N LYS A 86 29.27 22.33 -4.98
CA LYS A 86 30.12 23.30 -4.25
C LYS A 86 31.46 23.65 -4.92
N GLY A 87 31.60 24.92 -5.33
CA GLY A 87 32.85 25.60 -5.75
C GLY A 87 32.62 26.44 -7.02
N ALA A 88 32.24 27.71 -6.93
CA ALA A 88 33.15 28.87 -6.87
C ALA A 88 34.16 28.92 -8.03
N HIS A 89 33.84 29.68 -9.07
CA HIS A 89 34.72 30.70 -9.65
C HIS A 89 33.88 31.71 -10.45
#